data_AF-A0A8H3RLX5-F1
#
_entry.id   AF-A0A8H3RLX5-F1
#
_cell.length_a   1.000
_cell.length_b   1.000
_cell.length_c   1.000
_cell.angle_alpha   90.00
_cell.angle_beta   90.00
_cell.angle_gamma   90.00
#
_symmetry.space_group_name_H-M   'P 1'
#
loop_
_entity.id
_entity.type
_entity.pdbx_description
1 polymer ?
#
loop_
_entity_poly.entity_id
_entity_poly.type
_entity_poly.pdbx_seq_one_letter_code
_entity_poly.pdbx_strand_id
1 'polypeptide(L)'
;MENPVSEISTVIKLLIESPPSVQQETIEKYFTPSAAFVHPFCRVPSYDGSRWPIIKIFQWYKIMSPRIEHQIHSIGNRLTLYITLSQIFSIWVVPFHVSPVKLTTVINLTTDSGVQKPSMVNGGHTLYYIAKQEDLYQVSEFIKFVVPHVGHLFVLAFQSFATLFCILGVAVFYPILWLEERGVIPYKMLRKGNLVYNIERKIPEIKRA
;
A
#
# COMPACT_ATOMS: atom_id res chain seq x y z
N MET A 1 -2.89 -20.57 1.02
CA MET A 1 -4.28 -20.42 0.55
C MET A 1 -4.45 -21.27 -0.70
N GLU A 2 -5.57 -21.96 -0.85
CA GLU A 2 -5.89 -22.70 -2.08
C GLU A 2 -6.70 -21.83 -3.03
N ASN A 3 -7.63 -21.04 -2.48
CA ASN A 3 -8.36 -19.99 -3.18
C ASN A 3 -8.15 -18.65 -2.47
N PRO A 4 -7.14 -17.86 -2.89
CA PRO A 4 -6.82 -16.59 -2.26
C PRO A 4 -7.97 -15.59 -2.26
N VAL A 5 -8.82 -15.59 -3.29
CA VAL A 5 -9.92 -14.63 -3.40
C VAL A 5 -10.96 -14.88 -2.30
N SER A 6 -11.34 -16.13 -2.05
CA SER A 6 -12.29 -16.43 -0.99
C SER A 6 -11.67 -16.38 0.41
N GLU A 7 -10.40 -16.76 0.56
CA GLU A 7 -9.75 -16.93 1.86
C GLU A 7 -9.14 -15.63 2.43
N ILE A 8 -8.75 -14.67 1.58
CA ILE A 8 -7.96 -13.51 2.03
C ILE A 8 -8.70 -12.65 3.07
N SER A 9 -10.03 -12.57 2.97
CA SER A 9 -10.84 -11.85 3.95
C SER A 9 -10.69 -12.47 5.33
N THR A 10 -10.74 -13.80 5.41
CA THR A 10 -10.51 -14.52 6.66
C THR A 10 -9.09 -14.33 7.16
N VAL A 11 -8.08 -14.37 6.27
CA VAL A 11 -6.68 -14.13 6.66
C VAL A 11 -6.50 -12.74 7.25
N ILE A 12 -7.02 -11.69 6.61
CA ILE A 12 -6.96 -10.31 7.12
C ILE A 12 -7.67 -10.20 8.47
N LYS A 13 -8.86 -10.79 8.59
CA LYS A 13 -9.58 -10.83 9.87
C LYS A 13 -8.75 -11.49 10.97
N LEU A 14 -8.09 -12.61 10.68
CA LEU A 14 -7.22 -13.29 11.63
C LEU A 14 -6.03 -12.41 12.03
N LEU A 15 -5.39 -11.74 11.07
CA LEU A 15 -4.25 -10.86 11.31
C LEU A 15 -4.60 -9.65 12.20
N ILE A 16 -5.83 -9.16 12.15
CA ILE A 16 -6.20 -7.89 12.78
C ILE A 16 -6.98 -8.11 14.08
N GLU A 17 -7.91 -9.07 14.10
CA GLU A 17 -8.84 -9.25 15.22
C GLU A 17 -8.37 -10.32 16.22
N SER A 18 -7.55 -11.30 15.79
CA SER A 18 -7.23 -12.47 16.62
C SER A 18 -6.18 -12.19 17.70
N PRO A 19 -6.07 -13.04 18.75
CA PRO A 19 -5.01 -12.94 19.75
C PRO A 19 -3.60 -13.02 19.16
N PRO A 20 -2.56 -12.51 19.85
CA PRO A 20 -1.17 -12.49 19.36
C PRO A 20 -0.62 -13.85 18.91
N SER A 21 -1.00 -14.95 19.58
CA SER A 21 -0.61 -16.30 19.19
C SER A 21 -1.18 -16.69 17.82
N VAL A 22 -2.48 -16.45 17.62
CA VAL A 22 -3.17 -16.73 16.35
C VAL A 22 -2.67 -15.81 15.23
N GLN A 23 -2.36 -14.55 15.52
CA GLN A 23 -1.73 -13.64 14.55
C GLN A 23 -0.38 -14.21 14.09
N GLN A 24 0.45 -14.68 15.02
CA GLN A 24 1.73 -15.28 14.70
C GLN A 24 1.57 -16.53 13.84
N GLU A 25 0.71 -17.47 14.23
CA GLU A 25 0.42 -18.68 13.45
C GLU A 25 -0.10 -18.35 12.04
N THR A 26 -0.96 -17.34 11.93
CA THR A 26 -1.50 -16.87 10.65
C THR A 26 -0.38 -16.35 9.75
N ILE A 27 0.53 -15.53 10.29
CA ILE A 27 1.67 -15.01 9.53
C ILE A 27 2.60 -16.18 9.13
N GLU A 28 2.89 -17.10 10.04
CA GLU A 28 3.73 -18.27 9.78
C GLU A 28 3.16 -19.21 8.71
N LYS A 29 1.83 -19.33 8.65
CA LYS A 29 1.10 -20.16 7.69
C LYS A 29 0.99 -19.52 6.31
N TYR A 30 0.68 -18.22 6.25
CA TYR A 30 0.28 -17.57 5.00
C TYR A 30 1.35 -16.71 4.36
N PHE A 31 2.34 -16.19 5.11
CA PHE A 31 3.42 -15.37 4.54
C PHE A 31 4.60 -16.24 4.14
N THR A 32 5.40 -15.83 3.16
CA THR A 32 6.69 -16.49 2.88
C THR A 32 7.70 -16.22 4.01
N PRO A 33 8.76 -17.03 4.15
CA PRO A 33 9.82 -16.76 5.13
C PRO A 33 10.54 -15.43 4.89
N SER A 34 10.52 -14.98 3.63
CA SER A 34 11.14 -13.76 3.11
C SER A 34 10.13 -12.68 2.71
N ALA A 35 8.94 -12.67 3.32
CA ALA A 35 7.89 -11.72 2.97
C ALA A 35 8.29 -10.25 3.20
N ALA A 36 7.88 -9.36 2.31
CA ALA A 36 8.05 -7.92 2.47
C ALA A 36 6.78 -7.27 3.03
N PHE A 37 6.95 -6.18 3.78
CA PHE A 37 5.85 -5.41 4.34
C PHE A 37 6.12 -3.91 4.16
N VAL A 38 5.13 -3.17 3.69
CA VAL A 38 5.21 -1.73 3.50
C VAL A 38 3.98 -1.09 4.12
N HIS A 39 4.19 -0.18 5.06
CA HIS A 39 3.19 0.63 5.70
C HIS A 39 3.71 2.07 5.79
N PRO A 40 2.87 3.12 5.88
CA PRO A 40 3.35 4.50 5.89
C PRO A 40 4.37 4.82 6.99
N PHE A 41 4.29 4.12 8.13
CA PHE A 41 5.17 4.35 9.28
C PHE A 41 6.28 3.31 9.46
N CYS A 42 6.24 2.19 8.74
CA CYS A 42 7.23 1.14 8.90
C CYS A 42 7.37 0.29 7.63
N ARG A 43 8.55 -0.28 7.44
CA ARG A 43 8.87 -1.09 6.27
C ARG A 43 9.77 -2.25 6.65
N VAL A 44 9.48 -3.40 6.09
CA VAL A 44 10.30 -4.61 6.16
C VAL A 44 10.67 -5.01 4.73
N PRO A 45 11.96 -4.96 4.34
CA PRO A 45 12.39 -5.47 3.05
C PRO A 45 12.27 -7.01 2.97
N SER A 46 12.32 -7.58 1.78
CA SER A 46 12.34 -9.04 1.60
C SER A 46 13.73 -9.58 1.92
N TYR A 47 13.82 -10.49 2.89
CA TYR A 47 15.02 -11.26 3.24
C TYR A 47 14.64 -12.45 4.12
N ASP A 48 15.44 -13.51 4.18
CA ASP A 48 15.11 -14.69 4.98
C ASP A 48 14.96 -14.35 6.48
N GLY A 49 13.80 -14.68 7.05
CA GLY A 49 13.46 -14.35 8.43
C GLY A 49 12.75 -13.00 8.61
N SER A 50 12.47 -12.27 7.52
CA SER A 50 11.68 -11.02 7.53
C SER A 50 10.26 -11.20 8.09
N ARG A 51 9.80 -12.44 8.23
CA ARG A 51 8.54 -12.76 8.92
C ARG A 51 8.53 -12.35 10.39
N TRP A 52 9.66 -12.47 11.10
CA TRP A 52 9.75 -12.13 12.52
C TRP A 52 9.41 -10.66 12.82
N PRO A 53 10.00 -9.65 12.15
CA PRO A 53 9.62 -8.26 12.38
C PRO A 53 8.18 -7.96 11.95
N ILE A 54 7.66 -8.64 10.91
CA ILE A 54 6.24 -8.52 10.52
C ILE A 54 5.33 -8.95 11.68
N ILE A 55 5.63 -10.07 12.35
CA ILE A 55 4.90 -10.52 13.55
C ILE A 55 4.93 -9.43 14.63
N LYS A 56 6.10 -8.81 14.89
CA LYS A 56 6.22 -7.73 15.88
C LYS A 56 5.42 -6.49 15.53
N ILE A 57 5.31 -6.16 14.25
CA ILE A 57 4.47 -5.04 13.77
C ILE A 57 2.99 -5.31 14.05
N PHE A 58 2.46 -6.48 13.70
CA PHE A 58 1.06 -6.83 13.98
C PHE A 58 0.73 -6.89 15.48
N GLN A 59 1.67 -7.41 16.30
CA GLN A 59 1.56 -7.38 17.75
C GLN A 59 1.52 -5.94 18.28
N TRP A 60 2.38 -5.07 17.76
CA TRP A 60 2.40 -3.64 18.11
C TRP A 60 1.10 -2.92 17.72
N TYR A 61 0.53 -3.21 16.55
CA TYR A 61 -0.76 -2.65 16.13
C TYR A 61 -1.87 -3.01 17.11
N LYS A 62 -1.88 -4.24 17.63
CA LYS A 62 -2.86 -4.69 18.63
C LYS A 62 -2.68 -3.98 19.98
N ILE A 63 -1.43 -3.70 20.38
CA ILE A 63 -1.14 -2.89 21.56
C ILE A 63 -1.64 -1.45 21.37
N MET A 64 -1.46 -0.87 20.18
CA MET A 64 -1.90 0.50 19.91
C MET A 64 -3.42 0.65 19.77
N SER A 65 -4.09 -0.29 19.11
CA SER A 65 -5.52 -0.24 18.83
C SER A 65 -6.15 -1.62 19.03
N PRO A 66 -6.68 -1.93 20.23
CA PRO A 66 -7.15 -3.27 20.57
C PRO A 66 -8.45 -3.68 19.84
N ARG A 67 -9.16 -2.74 19.21
CA ARG A 67 -10.37 -2.99 18.42
C ARG A 67 -10.24 -2.32 17.06
N ILE A 68 -10.38 -3.11 16.00
CA ILE A 68 -10.37 -2.67 14.61
C ILE A 68 -11.54 -3.36 13.92
N GLU A 69 -12.49 -2.59 13.43
CA GLU A 69 -13.61 -3.09 12.61
C GLU A 69 -13.25 -2.85 11.15
N HIS A 70 -13.38 -3.85 10.28
CA HIS A 70 -12.97 -3.75 8.89
C HIS A 70 -14.06 -4.20 7.90
N GLN A 71 -14.12 -3.56 6.73
CA GLN A 71 -14.94 -3.98 5.60
C GLN A 71 -14.11 -4.11 4.33
N ILE A 72 -14.28 -5.21 3.58
CA ILE A 72 -13.55 -5.49 2.34
C ILE A 72 -14.44 -5.18 1.15
N HIS A 73 -13.97 -4.33 0.23
CA HIS A 73 -14.81 -3.87 -0.90
C HIS A 73 -14.44 -4.43 -2.28
N SER A 74 -13.20 -4.91 -2.50
CA SER A 74 -12.81 -5.51 -3.79
C SER A 74 -11.63 -6.47 -3.63
N ILE A 75 -11.49 -7.43 -4.55
CA ILE A 75 -10.39 -8.39 -4.62
C ILE A 75 -9.96 -8.51 -6.09
N GLY A 76 -8.70 -8.17 -6.37
CA GLY A 76 -8.09 -8.17 -7.72
C GLY A 76 -7.59 -9.53 -8.22
N ASN A 77 -6.97 -9.53 -9.40
CA ASN A 77 -6.69 -10.74 -10.21
C ASN A 77 -5.47 -11.58 -9.75
N ARG A 78 -5.68 -12.91 -9.73
CA ARG A 78 -4.81 -14.11 -9.58
C ARG A 78 -3.58 -14.07 -8.66
N LEU A 79 -2.66 -13.11 -8.79
CA LEU A 79 -1.44 -13.03 -7.98
C LEU A 79 -1.28 -11.70 -7.23
N THR A 80 -2.04 -10.67 -7.58
CA THR A 80 -2.05 -9.41 -6.83
C THR A 80 -3.48 -9.08 -6.42
N LEU A 81 -3.70 -9.06 -5.12
CA LEU A 81 -4.99 -8.73 -4.53
C LEU A 81 -4.97 -7.26 -4.10
N TYR A 82 -5.89 -6.48 -4.64
CA TYR A 82 -6.19 -5.14 -4.16
C TYR A 82 -7.38 -5.22 -3.23
N ILE A 83 -7.20 -4.78 -1.99
CA ILE A 83 -8.18 -4.94 -0.93
C ILE A 83 -8.40 -3.59 -0.29
N THR A 84 -9.55 -2.99 -0.57
CA THR A 84 -9.96 -1.77 0.11
C THR A 84 -10.57 -2.11 1.45
N LEU A 85 -10.03 -1.52 2.51
CA LEU A 85 -10.40 -1.71 3.89
C LEU A 85 -10.86 -0.38 4.49
N SER A 86 -11.99 -0.39 5.18
CA SER A 86 -12.43 0.71 6.03
C SER A 86 -12.24 0.29 7.48
N GLN A 87 -11.36 0.97 8.22
CA GLN A 87 -10.96 0.61 9.58
C GLN A 87 -11.27 1.72 10.58
N ILE A 88 -11.76 1.36 11.76
CA ILE A 88 -11.81 2.30 12.90
C ILE A 88 -10.57 2.06 13.74
N PHE A 89 -9.66 3.03 13.74
CA PHE A 89 -8.46 2.99 14.58
C PHE A 89 -8.67 3.86 15.82
N SER A 90 -8.43 3.27 16.99
CA SER A 90 -8.59 3.93 18.28
C SER A 90 -7.33 3.74 19.12
N ILE A 91 -6.56 4.81 19.30
CA ILE A 91 -5.34 4.75 20.13
C ILE A 91 -5.74 4.80 21.60
N TRP A 92 -5.63 3.69 22.31
CA TRP A 92 -6.16 3.61 23.68
C TRP A 92 -5.49 4.58 24.69
N VAL A 93 -4.23 4.97 24.44
CA VAL A 93 -3.46 5.89 25.31
C VAL A 93 -3.81 7.36 25.04
N VAL A 94 -4.38 7.69 23.88
CA VAL A 94 -4.71 9.08 23.52
C VAL A 94 -6.22 9.27 23.67
N PRO A 95 -6.70 9.91 24.75
CA PRO A 95 -8.13 10.18 24.91
C PRO A 95 -8.64 10.97 23.70
N PHE A 96 -9.83 10.61 23.20
CA PHE A 96 -10.51 11.21 22.04
C PHE A 96 -9.92 10.94 20.64
N HIS A 97 -8.95 10.02 20.48
CA HIS A 97 -8.48 9.62 19.15
C HIS A 97 -9.24 8.40 18.63
N VAL A 98 -10.34 8.65 17.92
CA VAL A 98 -11.09 7.65 17.14
C VAL A 98 -11.19 8.15 15.72
N SER A 99 -10.49 7.51 14.79
CA SER A 99 -10.46 7.92 13.39
C SER A 99 -10.92 6.79 12.49
N PRO A 100 -12.05 6.94 11.77
CA PRO A 100 -12.33 6.07 10.64
C PRO A 100 -11.30 6.38 9.54
N VAL A 101 -10.57 5.36 9.14
CA VAL A 101 -9.56 5.41 8.11
C VAL A 101 -9.90 4.46 6.98
N LYS A 102 -9.71 4.92 5.74
CA LYS A 102 -9.84 4.08 4.56
C LYS A 102 -8.47 3.85 3.97
N LEU A 103 -8.12 2.59 3.77
CA LEU A 103 -6.84 2.19 3.18
C LEU A 103 -7.07 1.17 2.07
N THR A 104 -6.10 1.06 1.17
CA THR A 104 -6.06 -0.01 0.18
C THR A 104 -4.79 -0.83 0.40
N THR A 105 -4.95 -2.09 0.77
CA THR A 105 -3.85 -3.03 0.89
C THR A 105 -3.64 -3.73 -0.43
N VAL A 106 -2.41 -3.76 -0.90
CA VAL A 106 -1.94 -4.52 -2.07
C VAL A 106 -1.18 -5.73 -1.56
N ILE A 107 -1.68 -6.93 -1.87
CA ILE A 107 -1.08 -8.20 -1.47
C ILE A 107 -0.57 -8.90 -2.72
N ASN A 108 0.75 -9.09 -2.80
CA ASN A 108 1.37 -9.91 -3.84
C ASN A 108 1.53 -11.33 -3.31
N LEU A 109 1.01 -12.27 -4.08
CA LEU A 109 1.04 -13.69 -3.83
C LEU A 109 2.12 -14.37 -4.66
N THR A 110 2.62 -15.48 -4.14
CA THR A 110 3.52 -16.39 -4.83
C THR A 110 3.10 -17.84 -4.56
N THR A 111 3.42 -18.74 -5.48
CA THR A 111 3.28 -20.18 -5.28
C THR A 111 4.54 -20.82 -4.72
N ASP A 112 5.65 -20.07 -4.68
CA ASP A 112 6.89 -20.50 -4.07
C ASP A 112 6.80 -20.32 -2.54
N SER A 113 6.87 -21.43 -1.82
CA SER A 113 6.84 -21.43 -0.36
C SER A 113 8.12 -20.85 0.26
N GLY A 114 9.19 -20.67 -0.52
CA GLY A 114 10.52 -20.26 -0.03
C GLY A 114 11.19 -21.29 0.87
N VAL A 115 10.56 -22.47 1.03
CA VAL A 115 11.07 -23.61 1.79
C VAL A 115 11.21 -24.73 0.78
N GLN A 116 12.41 -25.30 0.63
CA GLN A 116 12.62 -26.51 -0.16
C GLN A 116 11.84 -27.67 0.47
N LYS A 117 10.54 -27.76 0.19
CA LYS A 117 9.76 -28.97 0.43
C LYS A 117 9.96 -29.86 -0.78
N PRO A 118 10.35 -31.14 -0.60
CA PRO A 118 10.36 -32.08 -1.70
C PRO A 118 8.96 -32.09 -2.30
N SER A 119 8.89 -31.86 -3.60
CA SER A 119 7.65 -31.83 -4.37
C SER A 119 6.83 -33.07 -4.00
N MET A 120 5.73 -32.89 -3.28
CA MET A 120 4.78 -33.98 -3.07
C MET A 120 4.10 -34.24 -4.42
N VAL A 121 4.72 -35.15 -5.17
CA VAL A 121 4.17 -35.88 -6.29
C VAL A 121 3.01 -36.70 -5.73
N ASN A 122 1.82 -36.11 -5.64
CA ASN A 122 0.52 -36.79 -5.53
C ASN A 122 -0.61 -35.74 -5.58
N GLY A 123 -1.03 -35.35 -6.78
CA GLY A 123 -2.33 -34.72 -7.06
C GLY A 123 -2.70 -33.40 -6.36
N GLY A 124 -1.75 -32.66 -5.79
CA GLY A 124 -2.01 -31.59 -4.81
C GLY A 124 -2.32 -30.20 -5.39
N HIS A 125 -3.34 -29.54 -4.83
CA HIS A 125 -3.77 -28.17 -5.13
C HIS A 125 -2.61 -27.15 -5.02
N THR A 126 -2.58 -26.15 -5.92
CA THR A 126 -1.61 -25.05 -5.87
C THR A 126 -1.86 -24.19 -4.63
N LEU A 127 -0.86 -24.10 -3.75
CA LEU A 127 -0.89 -23.21 -2.60
C LEU A 127 -0.29 -21.85 -2.93
N TYR A 128 -0.96 -20.81 -2.45
CA TYR A 128 -0.53 -19.41 -2.55
C TYR A 128 -0.12 -18.88 -1.19
N TYR A 129 0.98 -18.14 -1.17
CA TYR A 129 1.59 -17.48 -0.02
C TYR A 129 1.73 -15.98 -0.28
N ILE A 130 1.68 -15.18 0.77
CA ILE A 130 1.87 -13.73 0.72
C ILE A 130 3.37 -13.43 0.69
N ALA A 131 3.85 -12.93 -0.45
CA ALA A 131 5.24 -12.51 -0.64
C ALA A 131 5.45 -11.04 -0.28
N LYS A 132 4.44 -10.19 -0.48
CA LYS A 132 4.51 -8.78 -0.13
C LYS A 132 3.13 -8.26 0.25
N GLN A 133 3.07 -7.47 1.31
CA GLN A 133 1.90 -6.66 1.66
C GLN A 133 2.28 -5.19 1.68
N GLU A 134 1.46 -4.33 1.06
CA GLU A 134 1.66 -2.89 1.01
C GLU A 134 0.36 -2.15 1.32
N ASP A 135 0.34 -1.39 2.41
CA ASP A 135 -0.82 -0.67 2.90
C ASP A 135 -0.78 0.79 2.43
N LEU A 136 -1.67 1.13 1.51
CA LEU A 136 -1.76 2.47 0.91
C LEU A 136 -2.83 3.28 1.64
N TYR A 137 -2.37 4.26 2.43
CA TYR A 137 -3.23 5.24 3.08
C TYR A 137 -3.38 6.48 2.21
N GLN A 138 -4.59 7.06 2.17
CA GLN A 138 -4.75 8.37 1.58
C GLN A 138 -4.02 9.42 2.44
N VAL A 139 -3.45 10.44 1.81
CA VAL A 139 -2.71 11.51 2.53
C VAL A 139 -3.58 12.22 3.58
N SER A 140 -4.87 12.36 3.29
CA SER A 140 -5.89 12.89 4.21
C SER A 140 -6.18 12.00 5.41
N GLU A 141 -5.93 10.70 5.30
CA GLU A 141 -6.07 9.72 6.38
C GLU A 141 -4.77 9.63 7.20
N PHE A 142 -3.62 9.70 6.52
CA PHE A 142 -2.30 9.75 7.14
C PHE A 142 -2.17 10.90 8.15
N ILE A 143 -2.61 12.11 7.80
CA ILE A 143 -2.46 13.28 8.66
C ILE A 143 -3.28 13.19 9.97
N LYS A 144 -4.37 12.40 9.98
CA LYS A 144 -5.22 12.23 11.18
C LYS A 144 -4.46 11.54 12.32
N PHE A 145 -3.44 10.74 12.01
CA PHE A 145 -2.59 10.10 13.01
C PHE A 145 -1.60 11.08 13.66
N VAL A 146 -1.21 12.15 12.95
CA VAL A 146 -0.23 13.12 13.44
C VAL A 146 -0.92 14.31 14.12
N VAL A 147 -2.00 14.82 13.53
CA VAL A 147 -2.77 15.98 14.03
C VAL A 147 -4.26 15.61 14.06
N PRO A 148 -4.74 15.02 15.18
CA PRO A 148 -6.14 14.62 15.29
C PRO A 148 -7.08 15.83 15.19
N HIS A 149 -8.27 15.61 14.61
CA HIS A 149 -9.35 16.60 14.39
C HIS A 149 -9.07 17.70 13.35
N VAL A 150 -7.88 18.32 13.35
CA VAL A 150 -7.58 19.47 12.47
C VAL A 150 -6.78 19.09 11.21
N GLY A 151 -6.10 17.93 11.21
CA GLY A 151 -5.21 17.52 10.12
C GLY A 151 -5.86 17.51 8.74
N HIS A 152 -7.13 17.11 8.63
CA HIS A 152 -7.86 17.11 7.37
C HIS A 152 -8.01 18.53 6.78
N LEU A 153 -8.20 19.56 7.61
CA LEU A 153 -8.32 20.94 7.16
C LEU A 153 -7.01 21.46 6.57
N PHE A 154 -5.86 21.09 7.13
CA PHE A 154 -4.55 21.43 6.57
C PHE A 154 -4.34 20.79 5.19
N VAL A 155 -4.66 19.50 5.06
CA VAL A 155 -4.56 18.80 3.77
C VAL A 155 -5.51 19.42 2.74
N LEU A 156 -6.75 19.71 3.13
CA LEU A 156 -7.73 20.36 2.26
C LEU A 156 -7.28 21.76 1.83
N ALA A 157 -6.77 22.57 2.76
CA ALA A 157 -6.25 23.90 2.47
C ALA A 157 -5.06 23.83 1.51
N PHE A 158 -4.11 22.91 1.75
CA PHE A 158 -2.96 22.72 0.87
C PHE A 158 -3.38 22.22 -0.52
N GLN A 159 -4.28 21.24 -0.60
CA GLN A 159 -4.82 20.75 -1.88
C GLN A 159 -5.57 21.84 -2.64
N SER A 160 -6.35 22.67 -1.94
CA SER A 160 -7.07 23.80 -2.53
C SER A 160 -6.10 24.85 -3.05
N PHE A 161 -5.07 25.19 -2.27
CA PHE A 161 -4.00 26.08 -2.68
C PHE A 161 -3.24 25.55 -3.90
N ALA A 162 -2.85 24.27 -3.90
CA ALA A 162 -2.19 23.63 -5.04
C ALA A 162 -3.08 23.63 -6.29
N THR A 163 -4.38 23.39 -6.14
CA THR A 163 -5.35 23.44 -7.24
C THR A 163 -5.43 24.86 -7.82
N LEU A 164 -5.55 25.88 -6.97
CA LEU A 164 -5.54 27.27 -7.40
C LEU A 164 -4.22 27.62 -8.10
N PHE A 165 -3.09 27.17 -7.55
CA PHE A 165 -1.77 27.36 -8.15
C PHE A 165 -1.68 26.70 -9.53
N CYS A 166 -2.23 25.50 -9.73
CA CYS A 166 -2.30 24.86 -11.05
C CYS A 166 -3.12 25.68 -12.04
N ILE A 167 -4.29 26.20 -11.63
CA ILE A 167 -5.14 27.03 -12.49
C ILE A 167 -4.44 28.34 -12.87
N LEU A 168 -3.86 29.04 -11.89
CA LEU A 168 -3.11 30.27 -12.13
C LEU A 168 -1.86 30.02 -12.97
N GLY A 169 -1.16 28.92 -12.72
CA GLY A 169 -0.01 28.50 -13.52
C GLY A 169 -0.40 28.30 -14.98
N VAL A 170 -1.49 27.59 -15.26
CA VAL A 170 -2.00 27.44 -16.63
C VAL A 170 -2.39 28.78 -17.23
N ALA A 171 -3.04 29.68 -16.48
CA ALA A 171 -3.40 31.00 -17.00
C ALA A 171 -2.17 31.84 -17.39
N VAL A 172 -1.12 31.82 -16.55
CA VAL A 172 0.14 32.53 -16.80
C VAL A 172 0.93 31.92 -17.96
N PHE A 173 0.99 30.59 -18.02
CA PHE A 173 1.77 29.84 -19.01
C PHE A 173 0.95 29.37 -20.22
N TYR A 174 -0.30 29.81 -20.38
CA TYR A 174 -1.18 29.47 -21.50
C TYR A 174 -0.52 29.67 -22.88
N PRO A 175 0.27 30.74 -23.13
CA PRO A 175 0.97 30.89 -24.40
C PRO A 175 1.88 29.71 -24.76
N ILE A 176 2.46 29.03 -23.77
CA ILE A 176 3.30 27.85 -24.01
C ILE A 176 2.47 26.68 -24.53
N LEU A 177 1.30 26.43 -23.92
CA LEU A 177 0.37 25.39 -24.38
C LEU A 177 -0.12 25.69 -25.80
N TRP A 178 -0.45 26.95 -26.10
CA TRP A 178 -0.85 27.38 -27.44
C TRP A 178 0.26 27.17 -28.49
N LEU A 179 1.53 27.44 -28.13
CA LEU A 179 2.68 27.19 -29.01
C LEU A 179 2.91 25.69 -29.25
N GLU A 180 2.68 24.86 -28.23
CA GLU A 180 2.74 23.40 -28.34
C GLU A 180 1.66 22.87 -29.29
N GLU A 181 0.40 23.30 -29.13
CA GLU A 181 -0.72 22.89 -29.99
C GLU A 181 -0.52 23.25 -31.47
N ARG A 182 0.14 24.39 -31.74
CA ARG A 182 0.49 24.80 -33.11
C ARG A 182 1.71 24.10 -33.68
N GLY A 183 2.34 23.19 -32.92
CA GLY A 183 3.54 22.47 -33.35
C GLY A 183 4.77 23.36 -33.53
N VAL A 184 4.77 24.56 -32.95
CA VAL A 184 5.88 25.53 -33.06
C VAL A 184 7.04 25.09 -32.17
N ILE A 185 6.75 24.39 -31.08
CA ILE A 185 7.78 23.84 -30.19
C ILE A 185 8.38 22.58 -30.84
N PRO A 186 9.72 22.50 -31.01
CA PRO A 186 10.35 21.34 -31.62
C PRO A 186 10.06 20.07 -30.82
N TYR A 187 9.54 19.04 -31.48
CA TYR A 187 9.23 17.72 -30.88
C TYR A 187 10.40 17.13 -30.06
N LYS A 188 11.65 17.41 -30.47
CA LYS A 188 12.87 16.98 -29.74
C LYS A 188 13.03 17.63 -28.35
N MET A 189 12.51 18.85 -28.14
CA MET A 189 12.51 19.49 -26.82
C MET A 189 11.43 18.90 -25.91
N LEU A 190 10.21 18.73 -26.42
CA LEU A 190 9.10 18.13 -25.67
C LEU A 190 9.43 16.70 -25.21
N ARG A 191 10.07 15.91 -26.07
CA ARG A 191 10.49 14.53 -25.77
C ARG A 191 11.60 14.43 -24.72
N LYS A 192 12.47 15.44 -24.59
CA LYS A 192 13.45 15.52 -23.49
C LYS A 192 12.78 15.84 -22.15
N GLY A 193 11.65 16.54 -22.18
CA GLY A 193 10.77 16.90 -21.07
C GLY A 193 11.34 17.92 -20.09
N ASN A 194 12.55 17.69 -19.58
CA ASN A 194 13.28 18.64 -18.73
C ASN A 194 14.39 19.34 -19.55
N LEU A 195 14.52 20.65 -19.35
CA LEU A 195 15.55 21.50 -19.99
C LEU A 195 16.98 21.06 -19.65
N VAL A 196 17.19 20.55 -18.44
CA VAL A 196 18.50 20.19 -17.89
C VAL A 196 18.77 18.68 -18.00
N TYR A 197 17.73 17.85 -17.99
CA TYR A 197 17.86 16.40 -17.89
C TYR A 197 17.03 15.68 -18.96
N ASN A 198 17.64 14.79 -19.74
CA ASN A 198 16.90 14.01 -20.73
C ASN A 198 16.11 12.88 -20.04
N ILE A 199 14.79 13.02 -19.99
CA ILE A 199 13.85 12.03 -19.42
C ILE A 199 14.00 10.65 -20.06
N GLU A 200 14.45 10.56 -21.32
CA GLU A 200 14.65 9.26 -21.99
C GLU A 200 15.63 8.34 -21.26
N ARG A 201 16.57 8.91 -20.50
CA ARG A 201 17.51 8.13 -19.68
C ARG A 201 16.82 7.44 -18.49
N LYS A 202 15.67 7.95 -18.04
CA LYS A 202 14.85 7.39 -16.94
C LYS A 202 13.81 6.38 -17.39
N ILE A 203 13.41 6.39 -18.67
CA ILE A 203 12.40 5.46 -19.21
C ILE A 203 12.79 3.97 -18.97
N PRO A 204 14.06 3.55 -19.12
CA PRO A 204 14.46 2.18 -18.81
C PRO A 204 14.30 1.77 -17.35
N GLU A 205 14.30 2.72 -16.40
CA GLU A 205 14.11 2.42 -14.97
C GLU A 205 12.65 2.03 -14.68
N ILE A 206 11.68 2.64 -15.36
CA ILE A 206 10.24 2.34 -15.21
C ILE A 206 9.93 0.93 -15.72
N LYS A 207 10.59 0.48 -16.80
CA LYS A 207 10.39 -0.87 -17.35
C LYS A 207 11.00 -1.99 -16.50
N ARG A 208 11.84 -1.64 -15.52
CA ARG A 208 12.49 -2.58 -14.60
C ARG A 208 11.86 -2.60 -13.21
N ALA A 209 10.98 -1.66 -12.90
CA ALA A 209 10.25 -1.55 -11.64
C ALA A 209 8.93 -2.33 -11.70
#